data_AF-A0AAV1Z5W8-F1
#
_entry.id   AF-A0AAV1Z5W8-F1
#
_cell.length_a   1.000
_cell.length_b   1.000
_cell.length_c   1.000
_cell.angle_alpha   90.00
_cell.angle_beta   90.00
_cell.angle_gamma   90.00
#
_symmetry.space_group_name_H-M   'P 1'
#
loop_
_entity.id
_entity.type
_entity.pdbx_description
1 polymer ?
#
loop_
_entity_poly.entity_id
_entity_poly.type
_entity_poly.pdbx_seq_one_letter_code
_entity_poly.pdbx_strand_id
1 'polypeptide(L)'
;MPLGKEVKVMKCWRCKTYGHRTGDRECPLFVTGNAEIEKFRYIHEDPMHNFLSEKRKAEKLERVQQLQALLASSDSSSSSSSDSSSDEKHKHRKRKKKSHHKHKKKKRKH
;
A
#
# COMPACT_ATOMS: atom_id res chain seq x y z
N MET A 1 -27.62 -19.70 -33.14
CA MET A 1 -26.59 -19.30 -32.16
C MET A 1 -27.03 -17.98 -31.54
N PRO A 2 -27.14 -17.84 -30.21
CA PRO A 2 -27.58 -16.58 -29.62
C PRO A 2 -26.42 -15.58 -29.67
N LEU A 3 -26.38 -14.78 -30.73
CA LEU A 3 -25.43 -13.70 -30.93
C LEU A 3 -25.79 -12.55 -29.96
N GLY A 4 -24.92 -12.28 -28.97
CA GLY A 4 -25.04 -11.08 -28.12
C GLY A 4 -25.17 -11.30 -26.61
N LYS A 5 -25.18 -12.54 -26.10
CA LYS A 5 -25.03 -12.81 -24.66
C LYS A 5 -23.58 -13.18 -24.35
N GLU A 6 -22.88 -12.35 -23.58
CA GLU A 6 -21.61 -12.72 -22.97
C GLU A 6 -21.83 -13.95 -22.07
N VAL A 7 -21.29 -15.09 -22.49
CA VAL A 7 -21.33 -16.30 -21.68
C VAL A 7 -20.31 -16.13 -20.57
N LYS A 8 -20.76 -15.75 -19.38
CA LYS A 8 -19.92 -15.80 -18.19
C LYS A 8 -19.70 -17.28 -17.83
N VAL A 9 -18.60 -17.82 -18.35
CA VAL A 9 -18.30 -19.26 -18.41
C VAL A 9 -18.17 -19.92 -17.04
N MET A 10 -17.73 -19.16 -16.02
CA MET A 10 -17.39 -19.70 -14.71
C MET A 10 -18.19 -19.04 -13.58
N LYS A 11 -18.77 -19.87 -12.70
CA LYS A 11 -19.44 -19.46 -11.46
C LYS A 11 -18.47 -19.56 -10.29
N CYS A 12 -18.29 -18.47 -9.56
CA CYS A 12 -17.51 -18.48 -8.33
C CYS A 12 -18.28 -19.20 -7.22
N TRP A 13 -17.66 -20.16 -6.52
CA TRP A 13 -18.30 -20.88 -5.41
C TRP A 13 -18.55 -19.98 -4.19
N ARG A 14 -17.74 -18.93 -4.05
CA ARG A 14 -17.70 -18.07 -2.86
C ARG A 14 -18.88 -17.09 -2.84
N CYS A 15 -19.07 -16.33 -3.91
CA CYS A 15 -20.13 -15.33 -4.05
C CYS A 15 -21.29 -15.77 -4.96
N LYS A 16 -21.16 -16.94 -5.61
CA LYS A 16 -22.15 -17.53 -6.53
C LYS A 16 -22.44 -16.67 -7.77
N THR A 17 -21.64 -15.62 -8.03
CA THR A 17 -21.75 -14.82 -9.25
C THR A 17 -20.92 -15.43 -10.37
N TYR A 18 -21.38 -15.26 -11.61
CA TYR A 18 -20.63 -15.66 -12.79
C TYR A 18 -19.63 -14.57 -13.18
N GLY A 19 -18.49 -14.95 -13.75
CA GLY A 19 -17.50 -14.05 -14.36
C GLY A 19 -16.10 -14.08 -13.76
N HIS A 20 -15.89 -14.73 -12.61
CA HIS A 20 -14.57 -14.86 -11.97
C HIS A 20 -14.44 -16.23 -11.27
N ARG A 21 -13.20 -16.61 -10.95
CA ARG A 21 -12.85 -17.82 -10.20
C ARG A 21 -12.84 -17.57 -8.70
N THR A 22 -13.02 -18.64 -7.94
CA THR A 22 -12.87 -18.60 -6.48
C THR A 22 -11.45 -18.16 -6.12
N GLY A 23 -11.31 -17.03 -5.44
CA GLY A 23 -10.00 -16.47 -5.04
C GLY A 23 -9.52 -15.28 -5.87
N ASP A 24 -10.23 -14.94 -6.95
CA ASP A 24 -9.91 -13.74 -7.73
C ASP A 24 -10.24 -12.46 -6.95
N ARG A 25 -9.43 -11.42 -7.18
CA ARG A 25 -9.62 -10.07 -6.57
C ARG A 25 -10.90 -9.38 -7.03
N GLU A 26 -11.50 -9.89 -8.10
CA GLU A 26 -12.78 -9.43 -8.67
C GLU A 26 -13.98 -9.99 -7.91
N CYS A 27 -13.77 -10.93 -6.97
CA CYS A 27 -14.84 -11.42 -6.14
C CYS A 27 -15.38 -10.27 -5.27
N PRO A 28 -16.69 -9.98 -5.27
CA PRO A 28 -17.25 -8.91 -4.45
C PRO A 28 -16.98 -9.14 -2.97
N LEU A 29 -16.96 -10.41 -2.52
CA LEU A 29 -16.58 -10.76 -1.15
C LEU A 29 -15.12 -10.44 -0.82
N PHE A 30 -14.26 -10.21 -1.82
CA PHE A 30 -12.89 -9.73 -1.62
C PHE A 30 -12.83 -8.24 -1.27
N VAL A 31 -13.77 -7.46 -1.79
CA VAL A 31 -13.82 -5.99 -1.60
C VAL A 31 -14.74 -5.61 -0.45
N THR A 32 -15.87 -6.29 -0.30
CA THR A 32 -16.91 -5.99 0.69
C THR A 32 -16.93 -6.94 1.89
N GLY A 33 -16.09 -7.99 1.88
CA GLY A 33 -16.05 -9.00 2.94
C GLY A 33 -15.15 -8.62 4.12
N ASN A 34 -15.04 -9.56 5.07
CA ASN A 34 -14.18 -9.37 6.23
C ASN A 34 -12.72 -9.69 5.87
N ALA A 35 -11.92 -8.63 5.69
CA ALA A 35 -10.54 -8.72 5.21
C ALA A 35 -9.63 -9.61 6.06
N GLU A 36 -9.93 -9.80 7.35
CA GLU A 36 -9.17 -10.68 8.24
C GLU A 36 -9.35 -12.16 7.91
N ILE A 37 -10.59 -12.58 7.67
CA ILE A 37 -10.92 -13.96 7.28
C ILE A 37 -10.29 -14.29 5.92
N GLU A 38 -10.25 -13.29 5.04
CA GLU A 38 -9.67 -13.43 3.71
C GLU A 38 -8.15 -13.49 3.72
N LYS A 39 -7.50 -12.70 4.58
CA LYS A 39 -6.06 -12.82 4.84
C LYS A 39 -5.72 -14.19 5.41
N PHE A 40 -6.51 -14.69 6.37
CA PHE A 40 -6.30 -16.02 6.93
C PHE A 40 -6.36 -17.10 5.85
N ARG A 41 -7.39 -17.06 4.99
CA ARG A 41 -7.49 -17.97 3.84
C ARG A 41 -6.31 -17.84 2.89
N TYR A 42 -5.94 -16.62 2.51
CA TYR A 42 -4.79 -16.40 1.62
C TYR A 42 -3.49 -16.97 2.20
N ILE A 43 -3.25 -16.81 3.50
CA ILE A 43 -2.05 -17.33 4.18
C ILE A 43 -2.04 -18.87 4.19
N HIS A 44 -3.20 -19.51 4.40
CA HIS A 44 -3.31 -20.96 4.53
C HIS A 44 -3.49 -21.70 3.20
N GLU A 45 -4.14 -21.10 2.21
CA GLU A 45 -4.42 -21.69 0.89
C GLU A 45 -3.24 -21.49 -0.08
N ASP A 46 -2.36 -20.50 0.13
CA ASP A 46 -1.17 -20.24 -0.69
C ASP A 46 0.06 -20.97 -0.12
N PRO A 47 0.51 -22.09 -0.71
CA PRO A 47 1.66 -22.85 -0.22
C PRO A 47 2.99 -22.06 -0.31
N MET A 48 3.05 -21.01 -1.12
CA MET A 48 4.24 -20.17 -1.25
C MET A 48 4.25 -18.98 -0.27
N HIS A 49 3.17 -18.77 0.49
CA HIS A 49 3.03 -17.59 1.33
C HIS A 49 4.19 -17.44 2.31
N ASN A 50 4.54 -18.52 3.01
CA ASN A 50 5.61 -18.52 4.02
C ASN A 50 6.97 -18.19 3.39
N PHE A 51 7.32 -18.84 2.29
CA PHE A 51 8.58 -18.60 1.58
C PHE A 51 8.72 -17.15 1.09
N LEU A 52 7.66 -16.59 0.49
CA LEU A 52 7.66 -15.20 0.06
C LEU A 52 7.73 -14.22 1.24
N SER A 53 7.09 -14.57 2.36
CA SER A 53 7.12 -13.76 3.57
C SER A 53 8.53 -13.70 4.17
N GLU A 54 9.24 -14.83 4.18
CA GLU A 54 10.60 -14.96 4.70
C GLU A 54 11.59 -14.23 3.80
N LYS A 55 11.51 -14.42 2.48
CA LYS A 55 12.33 -13.68 1.52
C LYS A 55 12.19 -12.17 1.67
N ARG A 56 10.96 -11.67 1.78
CA ARG A 56 10.70 -10.24 2.01
C ARG A 56 11.24 -9.75 3.35
N LYS A 57 11.28 -10.59 4.39
CA LYS A 57 11.89 -10.25 5.68
C LYS A 57 13.40 -10.18 5.56
N ALA A 58 14.03 -11.16 4.91
CA ALA A 58 15.48 -11.18 4.66
C ALA A 58 15.94 -9.94 3.88
N GLU A 59 15.29 -9.63 2.76
CA GLU A 59 15.60 -8.43 1.95
C GLU A 59 15.49 -7.12 2.76
N LYS A 60 14.50 -7.04 3.68
CA LYS A 60 14.35 -5.89 4.57
C LYS A 60 15.48 -5.82 5.58
N LEU A 61 15.89 -6.95 6.16
CA LEU A 61 16.99 -7.00 7.13
C LEU A 61 18.32 -6.59 6.47
N GLU A 62 18.61 -7.10 5.28
CA GLU A 62 19.79 -6.70 4.50
C GLU A 62 19.77 -5.20 4.19
N ARG A 63 18.62 -4.65 3.78
CA ARG A 63 18.48 -3.21 3.53
C ARG A 63 18.70 -2.38 4.79
N VAL A 64 18.20 -2.84 5.93
CA VAL A 64 18.42 -2.16 7.23
C VAL A 64 19.90 -2.20 7.59
N GLN A 65 20.58 -3.33 7.40
CA GLN A 65 22.01 -3.46 7.66
C GLN A 65 22.85 -2.55 6.77
N GLN A 66 22.53 -2.45 5.47
CA GLN A 66 23.19 -1.51 4.55
C GLN A 66 23.00 -0.06 4.98
N LEU A 67 21.78 0.32 5.39
CA LEU A 67 21.50 1.67 5.89
C LEU A 67 22.27 1.97 7.19
N GLN A 68 22.35 1.00 8.11
CA GLN A 68 23.14 1.13 9.33
C GLN A 68 24.63 1.32 9.03
N ALA A 69 25.19 0.57 8.07
CA ALA A 69 26.58 0.72 7.66
C ALA A 69 26.87 2.12 7.07
N LEU A 70 25.96 2.65 6.25
CA LEU A 70 26.08 4.01 5.70
C LEU A 70 26.01 5.10 6.78
N LEU A 71 25.18 4.91 7.81
CA LEU A 71 25.12 5.81 8.95
C LEU A 71 26.43 5.75 9.75
N ALA A 72 26.93 4.55 10.07
CA ALA A 72 28.17 4.37 10.82
C ALA A 72 29.40 4.96 10.10
N SER A 73 29.46 4.85 8.76
CA SER A 73 30.52 5.48 7.96
C SER A 73 30.40 7.00 7.90
N SER A 74 29.19 7.56 8.03
CA SER A 74 28.96 9.00 8.07
C SER A 74 29.37 9.60 9.43
N ASP A 75 29.12 8.88 10.53
CA ASP A 75 29.50 9.30 11.89
C ASP A 75 31.03 9.32 12.12
N SER A 76 31.80 8.51 11.38
CA SER A 76 33.29 8.51 11.49
C SER A 76 33.98 9.68 10.78
N SER A 77 33.24 10.60 10.16
CA SER A 77 33.82 11.73 9.41
C SER A 77 33.28 13.12 9.80
N SER A 78 32.60 13.27 10.94
CA SER A 78 32.12 14.61 11.35
C SER A 78 32.12 14.85 12.86
N SER A 79 33.30 15.15 13.41
CA SER A 79 33.36 16.02 14.59
C SER A 79 33.41 17.49 14.15
N SER A 80 32.43 18.26 14.64
CA SER A 80 32.28 19.73 14.61
C SER A 80 31.71 20.41 13.34
N SER A 81 30.39 20.63 13.32
CA SER A 81 29.77 21.97 13.49
C SER A 81 28.23 21.95 13.31
N SER A 82 27.55 22.59 14.25
CA SER A 82 26.12 22.90 14.31
C SER A 82 25.70 24.00 13.33
N ASP A 83 24.51 23.93 12.71
CA ASP A 83 23.37 24.88 12.90
C ASP A 83 22.19 24.59 11.93
N SER A 84 20.99 24.64 12.51
CA SER A 84 19.60 24.76 12.02
C SER A 84 19.27 24.71 10.51
N SER A 85 18.40 23.76 10.13
CA SER A 85 17.56 23.85 8.91
C SER A 85 16.25 23.05 9.01
N SER A 86 15.56 23.14 10.15
CA SER A 86 14.25 22.47 10.35
C SER A 86 13.04 23.36 9.99
N ASP A 87 13.26 24.64 9.70
CA ASP A 87 12.19 25.64 9.51
C ASP A 87 11.48 25.57 8.14
N GLU A 88 12.15 25.10 7.09
CA GLU A 88 11.58 25.12 5.72
C GLU A 88 10.44 24.11 5.51
N LYS A 89 10.51 22.93 6.13
CA LYS A 89 9.41 21.93 6.07
C LYS A 89 8.15 22.45 6.76
N HIS A 90 8.30 23.19 7.86
CA HIS A 90 7.18 23.75 8.61
C HIS A 90 6.53 24.93 7.86
N LYS A 91 7.33 25.79 7.22
CA LYS A 91 6.84 26.87 6.34
C LYS A 91 6.08 26.34 5.12
N HIS A 92 6.60 25.30 4.46
CA HIS A 92 5.93 24.70 3.30
C HIS A 92 4.57 24.06 3.66
N ARG A 93 4.48 23.36 4.81
CA ARG A 93 3.20 22.84 5.33
C ARG A 93 2.20 23.96 5.66
N LYS A 94 2.64 25.06 6.28
CA LYS A 94 1.78 26.24 6.55
C LYS A 94 1.28 26.90 5.26
N ARG A 95 2.13 27.05 4.23
CA ARG A 95 1.74 27.59 2.92
C ARG A 95 0.68 26.72 2.22
N LYS A 96 0.85 25.40 2.19
CA LYS A 96 -0.14 24.47 1.61
C LYS A 96 -1.51 24.54 2.32
N LYS A 97 -1.54 24.62 3.65
CA LYS A 97 -2.79 24.76 4.43
C LYS A 97 -3.53 26.07 4.12
N LYS A 98 -2.82 27.20 4.00
CA LYS A 98 -3.42 28.51 3.63
C LYS A 98 -4.00 28.50 2.21
N SER A 99 -3.32 27.88 1.24
CA SER A 99 -3.82 27.75 -0.14
C SER A 99 -5.14 26.97 -0.20
N HIS A 100 -5.19 25.81 0.47
CA HIS A 100 -6.39 24.96 0.48
C HIS A 100 -7.61 25.66 1.12
N HIS A 101 -7.40 26.41 2.20
CA HIS A 101 -8.48 27.17 2.84
C HIS A 101 -9.00 28.31 1.95
N LYS A 102 -8.13 28.99 1.20
CA LYS A 102 -8.54 30.07 0.27
C LYS A 102 -9.38 29.54 -0.89
N HIS A 103 -9.00 28.38 -1.44
CA HIS A 103 -9.77 27.71 -2.50
C HIS A 103 -11.15 27.24 -2.01
N LYS A 104 -11.24 26.65 -0.81
CA LYS A 104 -12.52 26.24 -0.21
C LYS A 104 -13.46 27.43 0.07
N LYS A 105 -12.92 28.59 0.45
CA LYS A 105 -13.73 29.81 0.69
C LYS A 105 -14.25 30.44 -0.61
N LYS A 106 -13.51 30.34 -1.72
CA LYS A 106 -13.98 30.79 -3.06
C LYS A 106 -15.11 29.91 -3.60
N LYS A 107 -15.05 28.59 -3.41
CA LYS A 107 -16.11 27.64 -3.82
C LYS A 107 -17.44 27.78 -3.06
N ARG A 108 -17.44 28.42 -1.88
CA ARG A 108 -18.66 28.65 -1.07
C ARG A 108 -19.31 30.02 -1.30
N LYS A 109 -18.71 30.86 -2.16
CA LYS A 109 -19.20 32.21 -2.50
C LYS A 109 -19.91 32.25 -3.87
N HIS A 110 -20.06 31.10 -4.52
CA HIS A 110 -20.80 30.92 -5.76
C HIS A 110 -21.95 29.95 -5.52
#